data_AF-A0A937LQC3-F1
#
_entry.id   AF-A0A937LQC3-F1
#
_cell.length_a   1.000
_cell.length_b   1.000
_cell.length_c   1.000
_cell.angle_alpha   90.00
_cell.angle_beta   90.00
_cell.angle_gamma   90.00
#
_symmetry.space_group_name_H-M   'P 1'
#
loop_
_entity.id
_entity.type
_entity.pdbx_description
1 polymer ?
#
loop_
_entity_poly.entity_id
_entity_poly.type
_entity_poly.pdbx_seq_one_letter_code
_entity_poly.pdbx_strand_id
1 'polypeptide(L)'
;MNDVFWQKITVSAKSSLPFILTLITIFLSALPLRMPDFIHVSPALGLIPIYHWAIYRSNLLPFYSIFLLGLLQDLLIGTPLGFYTLIFLTMYGMSLAQRRFFAGKAFHVYWFGFSVAALAIIILGWVLASIWAETFLNFDANLVQYAVLVGVFPMIASLLLRLQQKFLQ
;
A
#
# COMPACT_ATOMS: atom_id res chain seq x y z
N MET A 1 -12.55 -37.22 -4.81
CA MET A 1 -11.50 -36.49 -5.58
C MET A 1 -11.92 -35.05 -5.93
N ASN A 2 -13.22 -34.74 -6.01
CA ASN A 2 -13.71 -33.37 -6.23
C ASN A 2 -13.54 -32.45 -5.01
N ASP A 3 -13.66 -32.94 -3.77
CA ASP A 3 -13.58 -32.08 -2.57
C ASP A 3 -12.20 -31.47 -2.34
N VAL A 4 -11.13 -32.18 -2.71
CA VAL A 4 -9.74 -31.68 -2.63
C VAL A 4 -9.49 -30.61 -3.69
N PHE A 5 -10.09 -30.74 -4.87
CA PHE A 5 -10.01 -29.76 -5.95
C PHE A 5 -10.75 -28.47 -5.58
N TRP A 6 -11.97 -28.59 -5.03
CA TRP A 6 -12.75 -27.45 -4.53
C TRP A 6 -12.11 -26.80 -3.30
N GLN A 7 -11.46 -27.57 -2.41
CA GLN A 7 -10.64 -27.03 -1.32
C GLN A 7 -9.42 -26.26 -1.84
N LYS A 8 -8.69 -26.78 -2.81
CA LYS A 8 -7.54 -26.07 -3.41
C LYS A 8 -7.98 -24.77 -4.09
N ILE A 9 -9.11 -24.78 -4.79
CA ILE A 9 -9.68 -23.58 -5.42
C ILE A 9 -10.11 -22.56 -4.36
N THR A 10 -10.76 -22.98 -3.29
CA THR A 10 -11.21 -22.07 -2.22
C THR A 10 -10.05 -21.51 -1.39
N VAL A 11 -9.00 -22.30 -1.12
CA VAL A 11 -7.76 -21.84 -0.48
C VAL A 11 -6.98 -20.88 -1.39
N SER A 12 -6.90 -21.18 -2.70
CA SER A 12 -6.25 -20.32 -3.69
C SER A 12 -7.00 -19.00 -3.90
N ALA A 13 -8.33 -19.03 -4.01
CA ALA A 13 -9.17 -17.84 -4.12
C ALA A 13 -9.10 -16.94 -2.87
N LYS A 14 -9.03 -17.53 -1.67
CA LYS A 14 -8.77 -16.81 -0.41
C LYS A 14 -7.37 -16.18 -0.37
N SER A 15 -6.39 -16.72 -1.10
CA SER A 15 -5.03 -16.16 -1.20
C SER A 15 -4.90 -15.01 -2.19
N SER A 16 -5.73 -14.99 -3.24
CA SER A 16 -5.69 -13.95 -4.28
C SER A 16 -6.39 -12.65 -3.88
N LEU A 17 -7.30 -12.71 -2.89
CA LEU A 17 -8.06 -11.54 -2.41
C LEU A 17 -7.18 -10.32 -2.05
N PRO A 18 -6.11 -10.45 -1.23
CA PRO A 18 -5.24 -9.32 -0.90
C PRO A 18 -4.49 -8.76 -2.11
N PHE A 19 -4.08 -9.62 -3.06
CA PHE A 19 -3.47 -9.19 -4.31
C PHE A 19 -4.45 -8.40 -5.18
N ILE A 20 -5.70 -8.87 -5.32
CA ILE A 20 -6.72 -8.17 -6.10
C ILE A 20 -7.09 -6.83 -5.45
N LEU A 21 -7.21 -6.79 -4.12
CA LEU A 21 -7.54 -5.55 -3.41
C LEU A 21 -6.41 -4.52 -3.46
N THR A 22 -5.15 -4.95 -3.33
CA THR A 22 -3.98 -4.09 -3.56
C THR A 22 -3.99 -3.57 -5.00
N LEU A 23 -4.23 -4.45 -5.97
CA LEU A 23 -4.30 -4.10 -7.38
C LEU A 23 -5.39 -3.07 -7.68
N ILE A 24 -6.61 -3.23 -7.15
CA ILE A 24 -7.70 -2.25 -7.30
C ILE A 24 -7.28 -0.89 -6.75
N THR A 25 -6.62 -0.87 -5.59
CA THR A 25 -6.17 0.36 -4.94
C THR A 25 -5.06 1.06 -5.76
N ILE A 26 -4.20 0.28 -6.40
CA ILE A 26 -3.19 0.74 -7.36
C ILE A 26 -3.85 1.36 -8.59
N PHE A 27 -4.85 0.71 -9.18
CA PHE A 27 -5.61 1.32 -10.28
C PHE A 27 -6.33 2.61 -9.85
N LEU A 28 -6.86 2.65 -8.63
CA LEU A 28 -7.44 3.87 -8.07
C LEU A 28 -6.40 4.98 -7.88
N SER A 29 -5.16 4.64 -7.52
CA SER A 29 -4.07 5.61 -7.39
C SER A 29 -3.64 6.23 -8.73
N ALA A 30 -3.92 5.55 -9.84
CA ALA A 30 -3.66 6.07 -11.17
C ALA A 30 -4.67 7.14 -11.60
N LEU A 31 -5.75 7.36 -10.84
CA LEU A 31 -6.65 8.49 -11.05
C LEU A 31 -5.99 9.76 -10.49
N PRO A 32 -5.52 10.69 -11.35
CA PRO A 32 -4.90 11.91 -10.86
C PRO A 32 -5.96 12.73 -10.11
N LEU A 33 -5.70 13.00 -8.83
CA LEU A 33 -6.52 13.96 -8.10
C LEU A 33 -6.17 15.35 -8.60
N ARG A 34 -7.08 15.93 -9.38
CA ARG A 34 -7.00 17.33 -9.81
C ARG A 34 -7.40 18.21 -8.63
N MET A 35 -6.41 18.64 -7.86
CA MET A 35 -6.57 19.69 -6.85
C MET A 35 -6.32 21.04 -7.53
N PRO A 36 -7.16 22.07 -7.29
CA PRO A 36 -7.07 23.36 -7.99
C PRO A 36 -5.68 24.02 -7.97
N ASP A 37 -4.91 23.84 -6.88
CA ASP A 37 -3.60 24.46 -6.69
C ASP A 37 -2.40 23.49 -6.79
N PHE A 38 -2.63 22.18 -6.84
CA PHE A 38 -1.55 21.19 -6.87
C PHE A 38 -1.52 20.47 -8.22
N ILE A 39 -0.40 20.58 -8.92
CA ILE A 39 -0.12 19.86 -10.16
C ILE A 39 -0.10 18.36 -9.84
N HIS A 40 -1.19 17.67 -10.20
CA HIS A 40 -1.34 16.21 -10.27
C HIS A 40 -0.68 15.42 -9.12
N VAL A 41 -1.30 15.45 -7.93
CA VAL A 41 -0.91 14.55 -6.83
C VAL A 41 -1.57 13.19 -7.09
N SER A 42 -0.78 12.18 -7.47
CA SER A 42 -1.23 10.78 -7.50
C SER A 42 -0.97 10.17 -6.12
N PRO A 43 -2.00 9.97 -5.27
CA PRO A 43 -1.79 9.39 -3.96
C PRO A 43 -1.44 7.93 -4.14
N ALA A 44 -0.30 7.48 -3.60
CA ALA A 44 0.16 6.10 -3.66
C ALA A 44 -0.69 5.19 -2.76
N LEU A 45 -2.00 5.10 -3.04
CA LEU A 45 -3.00 4.42 -2.21
C LEU A 45 -2.65 2.95 -1.98
N GLY A 46 -1.88 2.34 -2.89
CA GLY A 46 -1.34 0.98 -2.75
C GLY A 46 -0.55 0.75 -1.44
N LEU A 47 0.00 1.79 -0.82
CA LEU A 47 0.68 1.70 0.47
C LEU A 47 -0.23 1.21 1.61
N ILE A 48 -1.51 1.58 1.58
CA ILE A 48 -2.49 1.25 2.62
C ILE A 48 -2.72 -0.26 2.72
N PRO A 49 -3.13 -0.95 1.64
CA PRO A 49 -3.31 -2.39 1.69
C PRO A 49 -1.98 -3.13 1.91
N ILE A 50 -0.84 -2.65 1.39
CA ILE A 50 0.47 -3.28 1.67
C ILE A 50 0.76 -3.29 3.18
N TYR A 51 0.59 -2.15 3.86
CA TYR A 51 0.75 -2.06 5.32
C TYR A 51 -0.20 -2.98 6.07
N HIS A 52 -1.48 -2.96 5.69
CA HIS A 52 -2.51 -3.78 6.32
C HIS A 52 -2.22 -5.27 6.24
N TRP A 53 -1.94 -5.76 5.03
CA TRP A 53 -1.70 -7.18 4.83
C TRP A 53 -0.37 -7.63 5.42
N ALA A 54 0.67 -6.79 5.40
CA ALA A 54 1.94 -7.09 6.05
C ALA A 54 1.78 -7.36 7.56
N ILE A 55 0.94 -6.57 8.25
CA ILE A 55 0.71 -6.72 9.68
C ILE A 55 -0.22 -7.91 9.97
N TYR A 56 -1.39 -7.99 9.33
CA TYR A 56 -2.39 -8.98 9.69
C TYR A 56 -2.15 -10.36 9.06
N ARG A 57 -1.68 -10.43 7.81
CA ARG A 57 -1.46 -11.70 7.08
C ARG A 57 -0.36 -11.59 6.00
N SER A 58 0.89 -11.45 6.42
CA SER A 58 2.05 -11.41 5.51
C SER A 58 2.16 -12.61 4.56
N ASN A 59 1.61 -13.77 4.96
CA ASN A 59 1.65 -14.98 4.13
C ASN A 59 0.80 -14.90 2.85
N LEU A 60 -0.13 -13.94 2.75
CA LEU A 60 -0.97 -13.77 1.56
C LEU A 60 -0.41 -12.75 0.55
N LEU A 61 0.60 -11.98 0.93
CA LEU A 61 1.26 -10.99 0.08
C LEU A 61 2.78 -11.23 0.13
N PRO A 62 3.27 -12.28 -0.59
CA PRO A 62 4.69 -12.57 -0.61
C PRO A 62 5.46 -11.41 -1.26
N PHE A 63 6.75 -11.32 -0.92
CA PHE A 63 7.64 -10.24 -1.38
C PHE A 63 7.64 -10.07 -2.91
N TYR A 64 7.61 -11.18 -3.66
CA TYR A 64 7.52 -11.17 -5.13
C TYR A 64 6.26 -10.47 -5.66
N SER A 65 5.11 -10.63 -4.99
CA SER A 65 3.88 -9.93 -5.39
C SER A 65 4.02 -8.43 -5.23
N ILE A 66 4.65 -7.97 -4.14
CA ILE A 66 4.84 -6.55 -3.86
C ILE A 66 5.82 -5.92 -4.86
N PHE A 67 6.88 -6.67 -5.21
CA PHE A 67 7.80 -6.27 -6.27
C PHE A 67 7.06 -6.09 -7.62
N LEU A 68 6.23 -7.05 -8.00
CA LEU A 68 5.44 -6.97 -9.24
C LEU A 68 4.43 -5.82 -9.22
N LEU A 69 3.76 -5.59 -8.08
CA LEU A 69 2.82 -4.49 -7.91
C LEU A 69 3.52 -3.12 -8.00
N GLY A 70 4.73 -3.00 -7.45
CA GLY A 70 5.55 -1.81 -7.56
C GLY A 70 5.98 -1.53 -9.00
N LEU A 71 6.43 -2.56 -9.72
CA LEU A 71 6.75 -2.42 -11.14
C LEU A 71 5.52 -2.02 -11.95
N LEU A 72 4.37 -2.65 -11.71
CA LEU A 72 3.13 -2.26 -12.36
C LEU A 72 2.76 -0.81 -12.08
N GLN A 73 2.91 -0.35 -10.83
CA GLN A 73 2.70 1.03 -10.45
C GLN A 73 3.63 1.99 -11.22
N ASP A 74 4.90 1.62 -11.37
CA ASP A 74 5.87 2.41 -12.13
C ASP A 74 5.46 2.54 -13.61
N LEU A 75 5.02 1.44 -14.22
CA LEU A 75 4.49 1.47 -15.60
C LEU A 75 3.21 2.30 -15.72
N LEU A 76 2.31 2.23 -14.73
CA LEU A 76 1.02 2.92 -14.77
C LEU A 76 1.15 4.43 -14.58
N ILE A 77 2.03 4.88 -13.68
CA ILE A 77 2.25 6.31 -13.42
C ILE A 77 3.26 6.91 -14.40
N GLY A 78 4.14 6.09 -14.99
CA GLY A 78 5.24 6.56 -15.84
C GLY A 78 6.44 7.05 -15.02
N THR A 79 6.63 6.52 -13.81
CA THR A 79 7.87 6.75 -13.03
C THR A 79 8.99 5.83 -13.48
N PRO A 80 10.26 6.15 -13.15
CA PRO A 80 11.37 5.25 -13.42
C PRO A 80 11.12 3.87 -12.82
N LEU A 81 11.40 2.82 -13.60
CA LEU A 81 11.23 1.45 -13.14
C LEU A 81 12.03 1.22 -11.86
N GLY A 82 11.34 0.77 -10.80
CA GLY A 82 11.93 0.53 -9.50
C GLY A 82 11.57 1.58 -8.45
N PHE A 83 11.03 2.74 -8.83
CA PHE A 83 10.69 3.82 -7.89
C PHE A 83 9.63 3.37 -6.88
N TYR A 84 8.44 2.99 -7.35
CA TYR A 84 7.37 2.49 -6.50
C TYR A 84 7.67 1.10 -5.96
N THR A 85 8.44 0.29 -6.68
CA THR A 85 8.96 -0.98 -6.14
C THR A 85 9.73 -0.77 -4.85
N LEU A 86 10.69 0.16 -4.82
CA LEU A 86 11.46 0.45 -3.61
C LEU A 86 10.57 1.00 -2.50
N ILE A 87 9.66 1.92 -2.82
CA ILE A 87 8.70 2.50 -1.87
C ILE A 87 7.83 1.40 -1.23
N PHE A 88 7.23 0.53 -2.04
CA PHE A 88 6.35 -0.54 -1.57
C PHE A 88 7.08 -1.60 -0.77
N LEU A 89 8.27 -2.01 -1.21
CA LEU A 89 9.09 -2.98 -0.48
C LEU A 89 9.60 -2.42 0.85
N THR A 90 9.96 -1.14 0.90
CA THR A 90 10.36 -0.48 2.15
C THR A 90 9.19 -0.42 3.12
N MET A 91 8.01 -0.02 2.66
CA MET A 91 6.81 -0.01 3.49
C MET A 91 6.49 -1.40 4.02
N TYR A 92 6.58 -2.43 3.16
CA TYR A 92 6.36 -3.81 3.54
C TYR A 92 7.35 -4.28 4.63
N GLY A 93 8.65 -3.99 4.44
CA GLY A 93 9.70 -4.34 5.41
C GLY A 93 9.49 -3.66 6.78
N MET A 94 9.18 -2.36 6.78
CA MET A 94 8.84 -1.62 8.00
C MET A 94 7.63 -2.24 8.70
N SER A 95 6.59 -2.58 7.94
CA SER A 95 5.36 -3.17 8.48
C SER A 95 5.60 -4.54 9.10
N LEU A 96 6.44 -5.38 8.48
CA LEU A 96 6.82 -6.68 9.04
C LEU A 96 7.57 -6.54 10.36
N ALA A 97 8.47 -5.57 10.48
CA ALA A 97 9.20 -5.30 11.72
C ALA A 97 8.25 -4.88 12.87
N GLN A 98 7.20 -4.11 12.55
CA GLN A 98 6.24 -3.62 13.53
C GLN A 98 5.10 -4.61 13.82
N ARG A 99 4.96 -5.70 13.04
CA ARG A 99 3.86 -6.67 13.14
C ARG A 99 3.62 -7.21 14.56
N ARG A 100 4.69 -7.56 15.28
CA ARG A 100 4.59 -8.10 16.64
C ARG A 100 4.06 -7.08 17.65
N PHE A 101 4.34 -5.80 17.41
CA PHE A 101 3.92 -4.70 18.30
C PHE A 101 2.42 -4.40 18.21
N PHE A 102 1.82 -4.60 17.03
CA PHE A 102 0.40 -4.32 16.79
C PHE A 102 -0.56 -5.47 17.13
N ALA A 103 -0.04 -6.64 17.53
CA ALA A 103 -0.89 -7.77 17.93
C ALA A 103 -1.80 -7.39 19.12
N GLY A 104 -3.12 -7.42 18.92
CA GLY A 104 -4.12 -7.12 19.95
C GLY A 104 -4.26 -5.65 20.34
N LYS A 105 -3.64 -4.71 19.61
CA LYS A 105 -3.76 -3.27 19.87
C LYS A 105 -5.02 -2.67 19.25
N ALA A 106 -5.48 -1.57 19.84
CA ALA A 106 -6.60 -0.79 19.33
C ALA A 106 -6.30 -0.18 17.95
N PHE A 107 -7.35 0.04 17.17
CA PHE A 107 -7.28 0.59 15.82
C PHE A 107 -6.48 1.92 15.73
N HIS A 108 -6.63 2.81 16.71
CA HIS A 108 -5.91 4.09 16.76
C HIS A 108 -4.39 3.93 16.80
N VAL A 109 -3.88 2.91 17.50
CA VAL A 109 -2.44 2.61 17.57
C VAL A 109 -1.92 2.14 16.21
N TYR A 110 -2.72 1.32 15.53
CA TYR A 110 -2.42 0.84 14.19
C TYR A 110 -2.43 1.96 13.14
N TRP A 111 -3.38 2.90 13.22
CA TRP A 111 -3.43 4.10 12.40
C TRP A 111 -2.25 5.05 12.65
N PHE A 112 -1.88 5.26 13.92
CA PHE A 112 -0.70 6.03 14.27
C PHE A 112 0.60 5.38 13.78
N GLY A 113 0.70 4.05 13.84
CA GLY A 113 1.80 3.31 13.23
C GLY A 113 1.91 3.57 11.72
N PHE A 114 0.77 3.57 11.03
CA PHE A 114 0.72 3.88 9.61
C PHE A 114 1.14 5.33 9.34
N SER A 115 0.70 6.31 10.13
CA SER A 115 1.07 7.71 9.88
C SER A 115 2.58 7.92 10.01
N VAL A 116 3.22 7.35 11.03
CA VAL A 116 4.68 7.41 11.18
C VAL A 116 5.40 6.71 10.03
N ALA A 117 4.96 5.51 9.64
CA ALA A 117 5.55 4.77 8.53
C ALA A 117 5.35 5.51 7.19
N ALA A 118 4.16 6.03 6.93
CA ALA A 118 3.83 6.79 5.73
C ALA A 118 4.67 8.06 5.61
N LEU A 119 4.94 8.76 6.72
CA LEU A 119 5.81 9.93 6.72
C LEU A 119 7.22 9.56 6.22
N ALA A 120 7.80 8.48 6.76
CA ALA A 120 9.12 8.01 6.33
C ALA A 120 9.16 7.62 4.85
N ILE A 121 8.09 6.97 4.36
CA ILE A 121 7.95 6.60 2.95
C ILE A 121 7.80 7.81 2.03
N ILE A 122 7.04 8.82 2.44
CA ILE A 122 6.88 10.06 1.67
C ILE A 122 8.20 10.83 1.58
N ILE A 123 8.96 10.89 2.67
CA ILE A 123 10.31 11.47 2.68
C ILE A 123 11.22 10.69 1.74
N LEU A 124 11.22 9.35 1.82
CA LEU A 124 12.03 8.50 0.93
C LEU A 124 11.68 8.75 -0.54
N GLY A 125 10.39 8.76 -0.89
CA GLY A 125 9.93 9.01 -2.25
C GLY A 125 10.35 10.40 -2.76
N TRP A 126 10.27 11.42 -1.91
CA TRP A 126 10.72 12.77 -2.24
C TRP A 126 12.24 12.85 -2.45
N VAL A 127 13.05 12.18 -1.62
CA VAL A 127 14.51 12.09 -1.81
C VAL A 127 14.83 11.41 -3.14
N LEU A 128 14.21 10.27 -3.42
CA LEU A 128 14.41 9.54 -4.68
C LEU A 128 14.01 10.40 -5.89
N ALA A 129 12.87 11.11 -5.80
CA ALA A 129 12.39 11.98 -6.87
C ALA A 129 13.33 13.18 -7.09
N SER A 130 13.87 13.76 -6.01
CA SER A 130 14.82 14.88 -6.10
C SER A 130 16.16 14.46 -6.70
N ILE A 131 16.66 13.26 -6.34
CA ILE A 131 17.86 12.67 -6.95
C ILE A 131 17.63 12.45 -8.44
N TRP A 132 16.49 11.87 -8.81
CA TRP A 132 16.14 11.61 -10.21
C TRP A 132 15.97 12.88 -11.04
N ALA A 133 15.34 13.90 -10.47
CA ALA A 133 15.13 15.20 -11.12
C ALA A 133 16.38 16.09 -11.09
N GLU A 134 17.49 15.63 -10.49
CA GLU A 134 18.75 16.37 -10.26
C GLU A 134 18.54 17.76 -9.62
N THR A 135 17.41 17.94 -8.94
CA THR A 135 16.96 19.22 -8.40
C THR A 135 16.20 19.00 -7.10
N PHE A 136 16.26 20.00 -6.23
CA PHE A 136 15.54 19.95 -4.96
C PHE A 136 14.07 20.30 -5.20
N LEU A 137 13.20 19.31 -5.08
CA LEU A 137 11.77 19.49 -5.31
C LEU A 137 11.09 20.11 -4.08
N ASN A 138 10.05 20.90 -4.31
CA ASN A 138 9.21 21.41 -3.22
C ASN A 138 8.46 20.26 -2.54
N PHE A 139 8.38 20.30 -1.21
CA PHE A 139 7.77 19.24 -0.41
C PHE A 139 6.24 19.40 -0.25
N ASP A 140 5.66 20.50 -0.75
CA ASP A 140 4.25 20.86 -0.51
C ASP A 140 3.27 19.81 -1.05
N ALA A 141 3.52 19.30 -2.26
CA ALA A 141 2.69 18.25 -2.87
C ALA A 141 2.79 16.93 -2.08
N ASN A 142 3.97 16.61 -1.56
CA ASN A 142 4.22 15.43 -0.74
C ASN A 142 3.49 15.50 0.61
N LEU A 143 3.36 16.69 1.21
CA LEU A 143 2.56 16.91 2.42
C LEU A 143 1.07 16.66 2.18
N VAL A 144 0.53 17.14 1.07
CA VAL A 144 -0.86 16.87 0.68
C VAL A 144 -1.05 15.37 0.46
N GLN A 145 -0.13 14.72 -0.26
CA GLN A 145 -0.17 13.28 -0.49
C GLN A 145 -0.18 12.50 0.84
N TYR A 146 0.66 12.90 1.79
CA TYR A 146 0.72 12.33 3.13
C TYR A 146 -0.61 12.51 3.88
N ALA A 147 -1.16 13.73 3.91
CA ALA A 147 -2.42 14.02 4.57
C ALA A 147 -3.58 13.19 3.98
N VAL A 148 -3.63 13.04 2.66
CA VAL A 148 -4.61 12.19 1.98
C VAL A 148 -4.43 10.74 2.38
N LEU A 149 -3.21 10.18 2.38
CA LEU A 149 -2.97 8.79 2.80
C LEU A 149 -3.41 8.54 4.24
N VAL A 150 -3.03 9.42 5.17
CA VAL A 150 -3.38 9.28 6.59
C VAL A 150 -4.89 9.43 6.81
N GLY A 151 -5.55 10.35 6.11
CA GLY A 151 -7.00 10.56 6.22
C GLY A 151 -7.84 9.47 5.57
N VAL A 152 -7.40 8.93 4.43
CA VAL A 152 -8.10 7.86 3.68
C VAL A 152 -7.85 6.49 4.31
N PHE A 153 -6.72 6.30 5.01
CA PHE A 153 -6.36 5.06 5.67
C PHE A 153 -7.50 4.40 6.46
N PRO A 154 -8.20 5.07 7.40
CA PRO A 154 -9.24 4.42 8.17
C PRO A 154 -10.42 3.93 7.33
N MET A 155 -10.75 4.63 6.25
CA MET A 155 -11.80 4.24 5.33
C MET A 155 -11.42 2.95 4.57
N ILE A 156 -10.21 2.91 4.01
CA ILE A 156 -9.73 1.73 3.27
C ILE A 156 -9.44 0.56 4.21
N ALA A 157 -8.80 0.80 5.35
CA ALA A 157 -8.47 -0.25 6.32
C ALA A 157 -9.74 -0.91 6.89
N SER A 158 -10.78 -0.12 7.21
CA SER A 158 -12.05 -0.69 7.68
C SER A 158 -12.76 -1.50 6.58
N LEU A 159 -12.70 -1.07 5.32
CA LEU A 159 -13.20 -1.84 4.18
C LEU A 159 -12.44 -3.18 4.06
N LEU A 160 -11.11 -3.15 4.09
CA LEU A 160 -10.26 -4.34 4.01
C LEU A 160 -10.53 -5.31 5.16
N LEU A 161 -10.69 -4.81 6.38
CA LEU A 161 -11.06 -5.61 7.56
C LEU A 161 -12.43 -6.28 7.39
N ARG A 162 -13.45 -5.55 6.92
CA ARG A 162 -14.79 -6.11 6.68
C ARG A 162 -14.78 -7.18 5.59
N LEU A 163 -14.04 -6.94 4.51
CA LEU A 163 -13.87 -7.92 3.43
C LEU A 163 -13.11 -9.15 3.92
N GLN A 164 -12.07 -8.96 4.73
CA GLN A 164 -11.35 -10.06 5.38
C GLN A 164 -12.30 -10.90 6.25
N GLN A 165 -13.10 -10.28 7.12
CA GLN A 165 -14.05 -11.01 7.97
C GLN A 165 -15.08 -11.78 7.15
N LYS A 166 -15.62 -11.18 6.08
CA LYS A 166 -16.66 -11.79 5.25
C LYS A 166 -16.16 -12.97 4.39
N PHE A 167 -14.92 -12.93 3.91
CA PHE A 167 -14.39 -13.93 2.96
C PHE A 167 -13.40 -14.92 3.58
N LEU A 168 -12.78 -14.61 4.73
CA LEU A 168 -11.74 -15.44 5.37
C LEU A 168 -12.20 -16.12 6.67
N GLN A 169 -13.41 -15.86 7.16
CA GLN A 169 -14.13 -16.80 8.03
C GLN A 169 -14.75 -17.93 7.19
#